data_AF-A0A327TN57-F1
#
_entry.id   AF-A0A327TN57-F1
#
_cell.length_a   1.000
_cell.length_b   1.000
_cell.length_c   1.000
_cell.angle_alpha   90.00
_cell.angle_beta   90.00
_cell.angle_gamma   90.00
#
_symmetry.space_group_name_H-M   'P 1'
#
loop_
_entity.id
_entity.type
_entity.pdbx_description
1 polymer ?
#
loop_
_entity_poly.entity_id
_entity_poly.type
_entity_poly.pdbx_seq_one_letter_code
_entity_poly.pdbx_strand_id
1 'polypeptide(L)'
;MHLLTIDPRHTVTYRPVEYRIPLGLAPYRPSVCGAAELAATLVARLALLGHRVEGPRYVEEEPRCDQGPVWDSLGSRAMRVECCADGRAVTWRYDRFARTLEAAWVVEFEGQVQPAGLSPYLRAHERLAALAWIAHRAIQGW
;
A
#
# COMPACT_ATOMS: atom_id res chain seq x y z
N MET A 1 5.68 22.95 -23.59
CA MET A 1 4.85 22.50 -22.46
C MET A 1 3.54 22.00 -23.05
N HIS A 2 3.46 20.70 -23.38
CA HIS A 2 2.25 20.12 -23.97
C HIS A 2 1.29 19.77 -22.84
N LEU A 3 0.29 20.64 -22.64
CA LEU A 3 -0.90 20.32 -21.84
C LEU A 3 -1.65 19.22 -22.60
N LEU A 4 -1.52 17.98 -22.12
CA LEU A 4 -2.27 16.84 -22.63
C LEU A 4 -3.73 16.99 -22.26
N THR A 5 -4.53 17.33 -23.26
CA THR A 5 -5.99 17.24 -23.20
C THR A 5 -6.35 15.76 -23.22
N ILE A 6 -6.62 15.18 -22.05
CA ILE A 6 -7.54 14.02 -22.00
C ILE A 6 -8.83 14.55 -22.61
N ASP A 7 -9.31 13.98 -23.71
CA ASP A 7 -10.63 14.36 -24.24
C ASP A 7 -11.62 14.25 -23.07
N PRO A 8 -12.31 15.35 -22.69
CA PRO A 8 -13.20 15.37 -21.52
C PRO A 8 -14.35 14.36 -21.59
N ARG A 9 -14.51 13.66 -22.72
CA ARG A 9 -15.48 12.57 -22.92
C ARG A 9 -15.01 11.21 -22.38
N HIS A 10 -13.72 10.99 -22.14
CA HIS A 10 -13.24 9.71 -21.62
C HIS A 10 -13.25 9.69 -20.09
N THR A 11 -14.10 8.83 -19.52
CA THR A 11 -14.15 8.62 -18.07
C THR A 11 -12.93 7.82 -17.62
N VAL A 12 -12.14 8.38 -16.70
CA VAL A 12 -11.05 7.66 -16.05
C VAL A 12 -11.62 6.84 -14.89
N THR A 13 -11.42 5.54 -14.95
CA THR A 13 -11.74 4.59 -13.88
C THR A 13 -10.46 4.06 -13.25
N TYR A 14 -10.50 3.64 -11.98
CA TYR A 14 -9.36 3.00 -11.34
C TYR A 14 -9.61 1.50 -11.23
N ARG A 15 -8.69 0.68 -11.74
CA ARG A 15 -8.80 -0.78 -11.74
C ARG A 15 -7.65 -1.42 -10.96
N PRO A 16 -7.91 -2.50 -10.19
CA PRO A 16 -6.86 -3.20 -9.47
C PRO A 16 -5.94 -3.92 -10.46
N VAL A 17 -4.63 -3.74 -10.27
CA VAL A 17 -3.56 -4.43 -10.99
C VAL A 17 -2.65 -5.06 -9.96
N GLU A 18 -2.49 -6.37 -10.02
CA GLU A 18 -1.61 -7.10 -9.13
C GLU A 18 -0.18 -7.09 -9.67
N TYR A 19 0.75 -6.79 -8.79
CA TYR A 19 2.16 -6.67 -9.07
C TYR A 19 2.95 -7.72 -8.30
N ARG A 20 4.05 -8.18 -8.90
CA ARG A 20 4.94 -9.13 -8.25
C ARG A 20 5.66 -8.44 -7.08
N ILE A 21 5.54 -9.03 -5.89
CA ILE A 21 6.38 -8.66 -4.75
C ILE A 21 7.78 -9.24 -4.98
N PRO A 22 8.85 -8.42 -4.94
CA PRO A 22 10.21 -8.93 -5.03
C PRO A 22 10.46 -9.91 -3.88
N LEU A 23 11.04 -11.07 -4.21
CA LEU A 23 11.35 -12.11 -3.24
C LEU A 23 12.57 -11.69 -2.41
N GLY A 24 12.44 -11.76 -1.08
CA GLY A 24 13.50 -11.45 -0.14
C GLY A 24 13.32 -10.10 0.55
N LEU A 25 13.91 -9.98 1.75
CA LEU A 25 14.08 -8.70 2.42
C LEU A 25 14.82 -7.76 1.47
N ALA A 26 14.18 -6.67 1.03
CA ALA A 26 14.94 -5.55 0.50
C ALA A 26 15.93 -5.15 1.62
N PRO A 27 17.27 -5.21 1.40
CA PRO A 27 18.21 -4.73 2.40
C PRO A 27 17.81 -3.30 2.74
N TYR A 28 17.71 -3.01 4.04
CA TYR A 28 17.34 -1.69 4.52
C TYR A 28 18.15 -0.62 3.78
N ARG A 29 17.46 0.24 3.02
CA ARG A 29 18.04 1.39 2.34
C ARG A 29 17.39 2.66 2.91
N PRO A 30 18.17 3.75 3.08
CA PRO A 30 17.62 5.05 3.50
C PRO A 30 16.48 5.56 2.61
N SER A 31 16.45 5.11 1.36
CA SER A 31 15.37 5.31 0.40
C SER A 31 14.77 3.96 -0.01
N VAL A 32 13.45 3.83 0.12
CA VAL A 32 12.69 2.73 -0.51
C VAL A 32 12.52 3.09 -1.99
N CYS A 33 13.06 2.27 -2.89
CA CYS A 33 12.99 2.49 -4.33
C CYS A 33 11.76 1.77 -4.90
N GLY A 34 10.59 2.39 -4.70
CA GLY A 34 9.34 1.99 -5.35
C GLY A 34 8.36 1.22 -4.46
N ALA A 35 7.10 1.23 -4.86
CA ALA A 35 5.99 0.68 -4.08
C ALA A 35 6.05 -0.85 -3.91
N ALA A 36 6.66 -1.59 -4.84
CA ALA A 36 6.91 -3.02 -4.68
C ALA A 36 7.89 -3.34 -3.52
N GLU A 37 8.96 -2.56 -3.36
CA GLU A 37 9.91 -2.72 -2.23
C GLU A 37 9.24 -2.35 -0.89
N LEU A 38 8.33 -1.37 -0.91
CA LEU A 38 7.50 -1.02 0.25
C LEU A 38 6.65 -2.22 0.68
N ALA A 39 5.97 -2.87 -0.27
CA ALA A 39 5.15 -4.05 0.00
C ALA A 39 5.97 -5.20 0.64
N ALA A 40 7.13 -5.50 0.06
CA ALA A 40 8.04 -6.51 0.61
C ALA A 40 8.49 -6.14 2.04
N THR A 41 8.77 -4.86 2.31
CA THR A 41 9.21 -4.38 3.62
C THR A 41 8.13 -4.52 4.69
N LEU A 42 6.86 -4.22 4.37
CA LEU A 42 5.75 -4.39 5.32
C LEU A 42 5.57 -5.86 5.71
N VAL A 43 5.51 -6.75 4.72
CA VAL A 43 5.39 -8.20 4.91
C VAL A 43 6.54 -8.73 5.77
N ALA A 44 7.77 -8.34 5.45
CA ALA A 44 8.94 -8.82 6.17
C ALA A 44 9.02 -8.27 7.60
N ARG A 45 8.61 -7.01 7.85
CA ARG A 45 8.54 -6.45 9.20
C ARG A 45 7.51 -7.17 10.06
N LEU A 46 6.36 -7.53 9.50
CA LEU A 46 5.37 -8.31 10.24
C LEU A 46 5.90 -9.71 10.60
N ALA A 47 6.64 -10.35 9.69
CA ALA A 47 7.32 -11.62 9.97
C ALA A 47 8.39 -11.48 11.06
N LEU A 48 9.17 -10.39 11.06
CA LEU A 48 10.17 -10.09 12.12
C LEU A 48 9.54 -9.85 13.49
N LEU A 49 8.25 -9.52 13.55
CA LEU A 49 7.48 -9.42 14.81
C LEU A 49 6.97 -10.79 15.30
N GLY A 50 7.36 -11.89 14.65
CA GLY A 50 7.11 -13.26 15.09
C GLY A 50 5.91 -13.95 14.43
N HIS A 51 5.27 -13.32 13.45
CA HIS A 51 4.11 -13.89 12.75
C HIS A 51 4.54 -14.77 11.57
N ARG A 52 3.80 -15.86 11.34
CA ARG A 52 3.88 -16.61 10.09
C ARG A 52 3.06 -15.88 9.02
N VAL A 53 3.73 -15.36 8.00
CA VAL A 53 3.08 -14.61 6.91
C VAL A 53 2.95 -15.45 5.64
N GLU A 54 1.75 -15.50 5.08
CA GLU A 54 1.39 -16.30 3.91
C GLU A 54 0.67 -15.47 2.84
N GLY A 55 0.81 -15.92 1.58
CA GLY A 55 0.12 -15.35 0.42
C GLY A 55 0.21 -13.83 0.26
N PRO A 56 1.40 -13.20 0.38
CA PRO A 56 1.51 -11.76 0.24
C PRO A 56 1.18 -11.32 -1.20
N ARG A 57 0.33 -10.32 -1.34
CA ARG A 57 -0.09 -9.72 -2.61
C ARG A 57 0.09 -8.22 -2.57
N TYR A 58 0.48 -7.63 -3.68
CA TYR A 58 0.62 -6.20 -3.84
C TYR A 58 -0.21 -5.75 -5.04
N VAL A 59 -1.14 -4.84 -4.77
CA VAL A 59 -2.13 -4.40 -5.75
C VAL A 59 -2.11 -2.88 -5.82
N GLU A 60 -2.08 -2.34 -7.04
CA GLU A 60 -2.30 -0.91 -7.27
C GLU A 60 -3.61 -0.66 -7.99
N GLU A 61 -4.29 0.41 -7.61
CA GLU A 61 -5.46 0.92 -8.32
C GLU A 61 -4.99 1.88 -9.41
N GLU A 62 -4.87 1.38 -10.64
CA GLU A 62 -4.34 2.15 -11.76
C GLU A 62 -5.42 2.83 -12.58
N PRO A 63 -5.15 4.03 -13.11
CA PRO A 63 -6.08 4.72 -13.99
C PRO A 63 -6.18 4.04 -15.37
N ARG A 64 -7.41 3.78 -15.79
CA ARG A 64 -7.80 3.16 -17.04
C ARG A 64 -8.93 3.96 -17.69
N CYS A 65 -8.87 4.12 -19.00
CA CYS A 65 -9.98 4.60 -19.81
C CYS A 65 -10.37 3.53 -20.84
N ASP A 66 -11.37 3.81 -21.68
CA ASP A 66 -11.83 2.89 -22.72
C ASP A 66 -10.75 2.57 -23.78
N GLN A 67 -9.72 3.41 -23.88
CA GLN A 67 -8.57 3.21 -24.77
C GLN A 67 -7.42 2.43 -24.11
N GLY A 68 -7.54 2.09 -22.82
CA GLY A 68 -6.53 1.34 -22.08
C GLY A 68 -5.88 2.11 -20.92
N PRO A 69 -4.63 1.77 -20.54
CA PRO A 69 -3.90 2.46 -19.47
C PRO A 69 -3.62 3.93 -19.79
N VAL A 70 -3.80 4.78 -18.78
CA VAL A 70 -3.50 6.22 -18.89
C VAL A 70 -2.11 6.48 -18.32
N TRP A 71 -1.11 6.46 -19.20
CA TRP A 71 0.30 6.61 -18.81
C TRP A 71 0.66 8.02 -18.34
N ASP A 72 0.01 9.06 -18.86
CA ASP A 72 0.23 10.46 -18.49
C ASP A 72 -0.62 10.91 -17.28
N SER A 73 -1.14 9.96 -16.51
CA SER A 73 -1.93 10.25 -15.31
C SER A 73 -1.04 10.59 -14.12
N LEU A 74 -1.66 11.07 -13.04
CA LEU A 74 -0.99 11.30 -11.74
C LEU A 74 -0.35 10.02 -11.16
N GLY A 75 -0.58 8.83 -11.73
CA GLY A 75 -0.18 7.52 -11.24
C GLY A 75 -1.32 6.80 -10.51
N SER A 76 -1.02 5.66 -9.91
CA SER A 76 -1.99 4.84 -9.16
C SER A 76 -2.69 5.64 -8.06
N ARG A 77 -4.00 5.42 -7.88
CA ARG A 77 -4.80 6.02 -6.81
C ARG A 77 -4.40 5.48 -5.45
N ALA A 78 -4.37 4.17 -5.35
CA ALA A 78 -4.16 3.47 -4.10
C ALA A 78 -3.21 2.30 -4.30
N MET A 79 -2.51 1.98 -3.22
CA MET A 79 -1.69 0.80 -3.08
C MET A 79 -2.29 -0.05 -1.97
N ARG A 80 -2.33 -1.36 -2.17
CA ARG A 80 -2.68 -2.35 -1.16
C ARG A 80 -1.60 -3.41 -1.04
N VAL A 81 -1.34 -3.82 0.18
CA VAL A 81 -0.51 -4.99 0.51
C VAL A 81 -1.39 -5.89 1.35
N GLU A 82 -1.69 -7.08 0.84
CA GLU A 82 -2.59 -8.05 1.46
C GLU A 82 -1.76 -9.28 1.85
N CYS A 83 -1.98 -9.84 3.04
CA CYS A 83 -1.41 -11.13 3.42
C CYS A 83 -2.26 -11.81 4.50
N CYS A 84 -1.93 -13.07 4.80
CA CYS A 84 -2.41 -13.76 5.99
C CYS A 84 -1.29 -13.86 7.03
N ALA A 85 -1.51 -13.39 8.25
CA ALA A 85 -0.59 -13.51 9.37
C ALA A 85 -1.21 -14.41 10.45
N ASP A 86 -0.56 -15.54 10.74
CA ASP A 86 -1.08 -16.59 11.63
C ASP A 86 -2.51 -17.04 11.27
N GLY A 87 -2.79 -17.14 9.96
CA GLY A 87 -4.10 -17.50 9.43
C GLY A 87 -5.12 -16.37 9.42
N ARG A 88 -4.73 -15.13 9.76
CA ARG A 88 -5.63 -13.97 9.86
C ARG A 88 -5.33 -12.93 8.80
N ALA A 89 -6.36 -12.39 8.16
CA ALA A 89 -6.22 -11.45 7.05
C ALA A 89 -5.73 -10.08 7.54
N VAL A 90 -4.66 -9.58 6.91
CA VAL A 90 -4.07 -8.26 7.15
C VAL A 90 -3.95 -7.54 5.81
N THR A 91 -4.41 -6.28 5.77
CA THR A 91 -4.23 -5.41 4.61
C THR A 91 -3.70 -4.05 5.03
N TRP A 92 -2.63 -3.59 4.39
CA TRP A 92 -2.22 -2.18 4.44
C TRP A 92 -2.69 -1.49 3.17
N ARG A 93 -3.41 -0.39 3.30
CA ARG A 93 -3.85 0.44 2.18
C ARG A 93 -3.29 1.84 2.29
N TYR A 94 -2.74 2.35 1.20
CA TYR A 94 -2.47 3.76 0.98
C TYR A 94 -3.46 4.32 -0.05
N ASP A 95 -4.14 5.43 0.24
CA ASP A 95 -4.97 6.17 -0.71
C ASP A 95 -4.42 7.59 -0.88
N ARG A 96 -3.95 7.92 -2.09
CA ARG A 96 -3.37 9.23 -2.40
C ARG A 96 -4.39 10.37 -2.35
N PHE A 97 -5.68 10.06 -2.48
CA PHE A 97 -6.77 11.04 -2.49
C PHE A 97 -7.39 11.20 -1.11
N ALA A 98 -6.82 10.57 -0.08
CA ALA A 98 -7.19 10.87 1.29
C ALA A 98 -7.03 12.37 1.58
N ARG A 99 -7.96 12.92 2.36
CA ARG A 99 -8.02 14.36 2.66
C ARG A 99 -6.80 14.85 3.45
N THR A 100 -6.17 13.97 4.22
CA THR A 100 -4.99 14.27 5.02
C THR A 100 -3.96 13.14 4.88
N LEU A 101 -2.68 13.46 5.04
CA LEU A 101 -1.61 12.46 5.04
C LEU A 101 -1.76 11.44 6.17
N GLU A 102 -2.32 11.86 7.31
CA GLU A 102 -2.60 11.00 8.48
C GLU A 102 -3.65 9.93 8.17
N ALA A 103 -4.65 10.29 7.36
CA ALA A 103 -5.71 9.39 6.90
C ALA A 103 -5.35 8.62 5.62
N ALA A 104 -4.20 8.92 5.01
CA ALA A 104 -3.80 8.30 3.75
C ALA A 104 -3.44 6.82 3.91
N TRP A 105 -3.00 6.42 5.10
CA TRP A 105 -2.74 5.03 5.42
C TRP A 105 -3.81 4.44 6.31
N VAL A 106 -4.18 3.21 5.99
CA VAL A 106 -5.18 2.43 6.71
C VAL A 106 -4.63 1.02 6.89
N VAL A 107 -4.87 0.44 8.07
CA VAL A 107 -4.60 -0.97 8.34
C VAL A 107 -5.94 -1.64 8.54
N GLU A 108 -6.19 -2.69 7.77
CA GLU A 108 -7.36 -3.53 7.88
C GLU A 108 -6.95 -4.89 8.41
N PHE A 109 -7.72 -5.37 9.38
CA PHE A 109 -7.49 -6.65 10.03
C PHE A 109 -8.80 -7.41 10.17
N GLU A 110 -8.90 -8.61 9.61
CA GLU A 110 -10.15 -9.40 9.63
C GLU A 110 -11.39 -8.58 9.16
N GLY A 111 -11.21 -7.72 8.16
CA GLY A 111 -12.27 -6.83 7.64
C GLY A 111 -12.51 -5.56 8.47
N GLN A 112 -11.86 -5.40 9.62
CA GLN A 112 -11.95 -4.19 10.44
C GLN A 112 -10.91 -3.17 10.01
N VAL A 113 -11.38 -2.03 9.52
CA VAL A 113 -10.56 -0.97 8.93
C VAL A 113 -10.26 0.10 9.97
N GLN A 114 -8.98 0.40 10.18
CA GLN A 114 -8.56 1.47 11.09
C GLN A 114 -7.57 2.44 10.41
N PRO A 115 -7.80 3.76 10.47
CA PRO A 115 -6.82 4.75 10.05
C PRO A 115 -5.52 4.59 10.84
N ALA A 116 -4.38 4.59 10.15
CA ALA A 116 -3.09 4.40 10.80
C ALA A 116 -2.66 5.61 11.65
N GLY A 117 -3.24 6.79 11.41
CA GLY A 117 -2.98 8.00 12.21
C GLY A 117 -1.52 8.43 12.19
N LEU A 118 -0.82 8.17 11.08
CA LEU A 118 0.62 8.40 11.00
C LEU A 118 0.93 9.88 10.89
N SER A 119 1.80 10.38 11.77
CA SER A 119 2.31 11.75 11.66
C SER A 119 2.97 11.98 10.30
N PRO A 120 2.69 13.11 9.63
CA PRO A 120 3.28 13.44 8.33
C PRO A 120 4.80 13.67 8.42
N TYR A 121 5.34 13.89 9.62
CA TYR A 121 6.76 14.13 9.86
C TYR A 121 7.58 12.85 9.99
N LEU A 122 6.93 11.68 10.05
CA LEU A 122 7.63 10.40 10.12
C LEU A 122 8.40 10.12 8.83
N ARG A 123 9.66 9.76 8.97
CA ARG A 123 10.49 9.25 7.88
C ARG A 123 9.87 7.98 7.33
N ALA A 124 10.17 7.66 6.07
CA ALA A 124 9.57 6.51 5.39
C ALA A 124 9.72 5.21 6.19
N HIS A 125 10.90 4.93 6.75
CA HIS A 125 11.13 3.73 7.55
C HIS A 125 10.35 3.70 8.87
N GLU A 126 10.17 4.85 9.53
CA GLU A 126 9.38 4.98 10.76
C GLU A 126 7.91 4.71 10.47
N ARG A 127 7.40 5.22 9.33
CA ARG A 127 6.04 4.92 8.85
C ARG A 127 5.85 3.42 8.62
N LEU A 128 6.78 2.75 7.95
CA LEU A 128 6.66 1.31 7.70
C LEU A 128 6.77 0.48 8.97
N ALA A 129 7.61 0.89 9.92
CA ALA A 129 7.67 0.26 11.24
C ALA A 129 6.36 0.42 12.01
N ALA A 130 5.79 1.64 12.02
CA ALA A 130 4.52 1.92 12.66
C ALA A 130 3.37 1.12 12.04
N LEU A 131 3.30 1.02 10.71
CA LEU A 131 2.27 0.23 10.01
C LEU A 131 2.35 -1.27 10.36
N ALA A 132 3.54 -1.84 10.40
CA ALA A 132 3.73 -3.23 10.81
C ALA A 132 3.36 -3.43 12.29
N TRP A 133 3.70 -2.47 13.15
CA TRP A 133 3.35 -2.50 14.58
C TRP A 133 1.84 -2.40 14.81
N ILE A 134 1.12 -1.56 14.07
CA ILE A 134 -0.35 -1.45 14.15
C ILE A 134 -1.00 -2.79 13.78
N ALA A 135 -0.54 -3.44 12.70
CA ALA A 135 -1.01 -4.76 12.31
C ALA A 135 -0.72 -5.82 13.38
N HIS A 136 0.49 -5.84 13.93
CA HIS A 136 0.87 -6.73 15.03
C HIS A 136 -0.04 -6.56 16.26
N ARG A 137 -0.31 -5.32 16.67
CA ARG A 137 -1.23 -5.03 17.78
C ARG A 137 -2.65 -5.49 17.48
N ALA A 138 -3.12 -5.34 16.24
CA ALA A 138 -4.42 -5.87 15.81
C ALA A 138 -4.49 -7.40 15.94
N ILE A 139 -3.44 -8.09 15.53
CA ILE A 139 -3.35 -9.55 15.69
C ILE A 139 -3.41 -9.96 17.17
N GLN A 140 -2.76 -9.20 18.06
CA GLN A 140 -2.77 -9.49 19.50
C GLN A 140 -4.09 -9.15 20.22
N GLY A 141 -5.06 -8.53 19.54
CA GLY A 141 -6.37 -8.20 20.12
C GLY A 141 -6.52 -6.79 20.67
N TRP A 142 -5.68 -5.85 20.22
CA TRP A 142 -5.57 -4.44 20.62
C TRP A 142 -5.24 -4.18 22.09
#